data_AF-A0A7Y9XY84-F1
#
_entry.id   AF-A0A7Y9XY84-F1
#
_cell.length_a   1.000
_cell.length_b   1.000
_cell.length_c   1.000
_cell.angle_alpha   90.00
_cell.angle_beta   90.00
_cell.angle_gamma   90.00
#
_symmetry.space_group_name_H-M   'P 1'
#
loop_
_entity.id
_entity.type
_entity.pdbx_description
1 polymer ?
#
loop_
_entity_poly.entity_id
_entity_poly.type
_entity_poly.pdbx_seq_one_letter_code
_entity_poly.pdbx_strand_id
1 'polypeptide(L)'
;MRTDDAGLFIGLAQLSIPRDVRRIRTEGWSRHGLGAAEYIADDKADAALAREHPRFCTATANGRHFRLEAADGAIAVEQAGARGDPAADNAHDDQPAFQAAVDYAAAFALPRITLAQPLYSIRCPERYLDPRADHRTLDGRPIVLHPGQRIAFVGTGTEPSRLAFRSRGGHSFGGNQPGRAFQVVDGKVWRGSGFYLPGAERVDLSKGSLTGPKAQRLRLERLVVDGGTKRTANSAPGADPRTGDGWDVTHKGIWSELDREGWDIEIVDCSFTGWRGETVYASNDPGATLTVRNSEFAHSNAQGLNTAGCMVDVGGARIEDCFIGIEGWMGARGGRIVATEIVDCFGKKGIGGSGSAFALQGGRYGKSERSRYYAPTEVDPGEAPWGTLDITCRNSRPAYAGSWLKGRLRLVDTALFLGSPAVFGEGARHVDLRVELVTDRTTDAFVLLAGGDGQPGDMLTDDVALDIVSSATPLAEAENLRPAAPLVWRGSFGPNVAARVSGRAASLPPGPEGKVPDHAPRIERR
;
A
#
# COMPACT_ATOMS: atom_id res chain seq x y z
N MET A 1 -22.77 19.56 37.28
CA MET A 1 -21.31 19.74 37.29
C MET A 1 -21.05 21.01 36.49
N ARG A 2 -20.47 22.05 37.09
CA ARG A 2 -20.26 23.34 36.43
C ARG A 2 -19.02 23.20 35.54
N THR A 3 -19.17 23.30 34.23
CA THR A 3 -18.04 23.33 33.30
C THR A 3 -17.62 24.79 33.18
N ASP A 4 -16.43 25.13 33.69
CA ASP A 4 -15.90 26.48 33.57
C ASP A 4 -15.15 26.60 32.23
N ASP A 5 -15.44 27.68 31.50
CA ASP A 5 -14.75 28.04 30.27
C ASP A 5 -13.34 28.56 30.62
N ALA A 6 -12.32 27.86 30.14
CA ALA A 6 -10.92 28.11 30.48
C ALA A 6 -10.13 28.76 29.33
N GLY A 7 -10.82 29.24 28.28
CA GLY A 7 -10.18 29.85 27.13
C GLY A 7 -9.39 28.83 26.29
N LEU A 8 -8.15 29.16 25.90
CA LEU A 8 -7.30 28.30 25.07
C LEU A 8 -6.46 27.31 25.90
N PHE A 9 -6.22 26.11 25.37
CA PHE A 9 -5.36 25.09 26.02
C PHE A 9 -3.98 25.63 26.39
N ILE A 10 -3.32 26.36 25.48
CA ILE A 10 -1.99 26.93 25.72
C ILE A 10 -1.97 27.95 26.87
N GLY A 11 -3.13 28.50 27.26
CA GLY A 11 -3.28 29.45 28.37
C GLY A 11 -3.52 28.77 29.73
N LEU A 12 -3.87 27.48 29.75
CA LEU A 12 -4.24 26.78 30.99
C LEU A 12 -3.14 26.82 32.06
N ALA A 13 -1.87 26.81 31.65
CA ALA A 13 -0.73 26.86 32.57
C ALA A 13 -0.66 28.16 33.39
N GLN A 14 -1.35 29.21 32.95
CA GLN A 14 -1.38 30.51 33.63
C GLN A 14 -2.59 30.64 34.57
N LEU A 15 -3.56 29.72 34.50
CA LEU A 15 -4.78 29.78 35.30
C LEU A 15 -4.56 29.16 36.67
N SER A 16 -5.22 29.71 37.70
CA SER A 16 -5.34 29.07 39.01
C SER A 16 -6.74 28.50 39.16
N ILE A 17 -6.89 27.18 39.02
CA ILE A 17 -8.20 26.52 38.96
C ILE A 17 -8.58 25.95 40.34
N PRO A 18 -9.73 26.33 40.94
CA PRO A 18 -10.17 25.86 42.27
C PRO A 18 -10.23 24.33 42.37
N ARG A 19 -9.86 23.75 43.53
CA ARG A 19 -9.70 22.30 43.71
C ARG A 19 -10.98 21.48 43.46
N ASP A 20 -12.15 22.10 43.62
CA ASP A 20 -13.47 21.50 43.39
C ASP A 20 -13.85 21.40 41.90
N VAL A 21 -13.19 22.17 41.02
CA VAL A 21 -13.37 22.06 39.57
C VAL A 21 -12.62 20.83 39.06
N ARG A 22 -13.37 19.79 38.64
CA ARG A 22 -12.80 18.54 38.12
C ARG A 22 -12.69 18.50 36.60
N ARG A 23 -13.50 19.30 35.91
CA ARG A 23 -13.53 19.39 34.45
C ARG A 23 -13.52 20.83 34.02
N ILE A 24 -12.82 21.10 32.93
CA ILE A 24 -12.78 22.39 32.26
C ILE A 24 -12.99 22.19 30.76
N ARG A 25 -13.49 23.23 30.11
CA ARG A 25 -13.64 23.25 28.66
C ARG A 25 -12.75 24.34 28.09
N THR A 26 -12.03 24.02 27.03
CA THR A 26 -11.34 25.02 26.21
C THR A 26 -12.17 25.33 24.97
N GLU A 27 -12.06 26.55 24.48
CA GLU A 27 -12.64 26.99 23.22
C GLU A 27 -11.72 26.69 22.01
N GLY A 28 -10.49 26.24 22.27
CA GLY A 28 -9.50 25.90 21.26
C GLY A 28 -8.15 25.50 21.85
N TRP A 29 -7.22 25.04 21.01
CA TRP A 29 -5.87 24.66 21.45
C TRP A 29 -4.95 25.89 21.53
N SER A 30 -4.64 26.51 20.38
CA SER A 30 -3.91 27.79 20.29
C SER A 30 -4.69 28.89 19.56
N ARG A 31 -5.91 28.57 19.11
CA ARG A 31 -6.79 29.47 18.37
C ARG A 31 -8.23 29.12 18.72
N HIS A 32 -9.04 30.15 18.96
CA HIS A 32 -10.48 30.00 19.23
C HIS A 32 -11.17 29.22 18.10
N GLY A 33 -12.04 28.28 18.46
CA GLY A 33 -12.81 27.47 17.53
C GLY A 33 -12.06 26.29 16.90
N LEU A 34 -10.78 26.06 17.23
CA LEU A 34 -9.99 24.97 16.67
C LEU A 34 -9.30 24.16 17.77
N GLY A 35 -9.63 22.88 17.87
CA GLY A 35 -9.09 22.00 18.92
C GLY A 35 -9.73 22.23 20.29
N ALA A 36 -10.97 22.76 20.32
CA ALA A 36 -11.76 22.85 21.54
C ALA A 36 -11.96 21.46 22.15
N ALA A 37 -11.89 21.35 23.47
CA ALA A 37 -12.02 20.06 24.13
C ALA A 37 -12.42 20.19 25.60
N GLU A 38 -12.77 19.05 26.21
CA GLU A 38 -12.92 18.91 27.64
C GLU A 38 -11.66 18.29 28.24
N TYR A 39 -11.24 18.80 29.40
CA TYR A 39 -10.10 18.28 30.14
C TYR A 39 -10.52 17.94 31.57
N ILE A 40 -9.97 16.86 32.09
CA ILE A 40 -10.32 16.31 33.40
C ILE A 40 -9.09 16.26 34.31
N ALA A 41 -9.29 16.62 35.58
CA ALA A 41 -8.33 16.45 36.66
C ALA A 41 -8.68 15.20 37.48
N ASP A 42 -8.11 14.06 37.07
CA ASP A 42 -8.24 12.74 37.70
C ASP A 42 -6.87 12.16 38.09
N ASP A 43 -6.85 10.94 38.63
CA ASP A 43 -5.62 10.29 39.10
C ASP A 43 -4.63 9.95 37.97
N LYS A 44 -5.06 10.01 36.71
CA LYS A 44 -4.18 9.83 35.55
C LYS A 44 -3.57 11.15 35.08
N ALA A 45 -4.19 12.29 35.42
CA ALA A 45 -3.64 13.60 35.16
C ALA A 45 -2.57 13.92 36.21
N ASP A 46 -1.31 13.62 35.88
CA ASP A 46 -0.17 13.88 36.76
C ASP A 46 0.97 14.60 36.02
N ALA A 47 2.06 14.87 36.75
CA ALA A 47 3.24 15.55 36.22
C ALA A 47 4.01 14.70 35.19
N ALA A 48 3.94 13.37 35.28
CA ALA A 48 4.58 12.49 34.30
C ALA A 48 3.84 12.55 32.97
N LEU A 49 2.51 12.44 32.99
CA LEU A 49 1.67 12.57 31.82
C LEU A 49 1.77 13.96 31.18
N ALA A 50 1.82 15.03 31.98
CA ALA A 50 2.00 16.39 31.45
C ALA A 50 3.35 16.58 30.77
N ARG A 51 4.41 15.92 31.25
CA ARG A 51 5.73 15.94 30.64
C ARG A 51 5.79 15.11 29.35
N GLU A 52 5.15 13.95 29.34
CA GLU A 52 5.16 13.00 28.20
C GLU A 52 4.19 13.43 27.10
N HIS A 53 3.05 14.02 27.45
CA HIS A 53 2.01 14.45 26.53
C HIS A 53 1.61 15.92 26.74
N PRO A 54 2.54 16.89 26.62
CA PRO A 54 2.28 18.30 26.94
C PRO A 54 1.24 18.98 26.04
N ARG A 55 0.90 18.36 24.90
CA ARG A 55 -0.17 18.83 23.99
C ARG A 55 -1.57 18.44 24.44
N PHE A 56 -1.68 17.48 25.36
CA PHE A 56 -2.95 16.91 25.86
C PHE A 56 -3.08 16.96 27.37
N CYS A 57 -1.99 17.14 28.11
CA CYS A 57 -1.99 17.27 29.56
C CYS A 57 -1.14 18.47 29.97
N THR A 58 -1.65 19.29 30.90
CA THR A 58 -0.95 20.50 31.35
C THR A 58 -1.15 20.72 32.85
N ALA A 59 -0.14 21.32 33.48
CA ALA A 59 -0.20 21.79 34.86
C ALA A 59 -0.65 23.25 34.89
N THR A 60 -1.64 23.57 35.70
CA THR A 60 -2.11 24.94 35.98
C THR A 60 -1.14 25.68 36.91
N ALA A 61 -1.29 26.99 37.07
CA ALA A 61 -0.41 27.82 37.90
C ALA A 61 -0.38 27.41 39.38
N ASN A 62 -1.46 26.79 39.87
CA ASN A 62 -1.55 26.22 41.23
C ASN A 62 -1.20 24.72 41.30
N GLY A 63 -0.54 24.18 40.27
CA GLY A 63 0.03 22.82 40.25
C GLY A 63 -0.97 21.68 40.01
N ARG A 64 -2.20 21.99 39.58
CA ARG A 64 -3.18 20.95 39.24
C ARG A 64 -2.97 20.50 37.80
N HIS A 65 -3.14 19.22 37.54
CA HIS A 65 -3.00 18.67 36.20
C HIS A 65 -4.37 18.40 35.59
N PHE A 66 -4.50 18.71 34.31
CA PHE A 66 -5.69 18.44 33.51
C PHE A 66 -5.25 17.76 32.23
N ARG A 67 -5.81 16.57 31.96
CA ARG A 67 -5.57 15.82 30.73
C ARG A 67 -6.81 15.88 29.82
N LEU A 68 -6.62 15.71 28.53
CA LEU A 68 -7.70 15.60 27.56
C LEU A 68 -8.65 14.46 27.98
N GLU A 69 -9.95 14.74 27.99
CA GLU A 69 -10.99 13.73 28.11
C GLU A 69 -11.44 13.35 26.70
N ALA A 70 -11.09 12.14 26.26
CA ALA A 70 -11.49 11.64 24.94
C ALA A 70 -13.01 11.52 24.87
N ALA A 71 -13.61 11.99 23.77
CA ALA A 71 -15.03 11.88 23.51
C ALA A 71 -15.29 10.62 22.67
N ASP A 72 -16.14 9.72 23.16
CA ASP A 72 -16.50 8.46 22.48
C ASP A 72 -15.28 7.61 22.03
N GLY A 73 -14.23 7.61 22.86
CA GLY A 73 -12.97 6.90 22.56
C GLY A 73 -12.16 7.52 21.42
N ALA A 74 -12.44 8.77 21.04
CA ALA A 74 -11.76 9.48 19.97
C ALA A 74 -11.13 10.79 20.47
N ILE A 75 -10.06 11.19 19.78
CA ILE A 75 -9.45 12.51 19.87
C ILE A 75 -9.33 13.11 18.47
N ALA A 76 -9.15 14.41 18.37
CA ALA A 76 -8.88 15.10 17.11
C ALA A 76 -7.43 15.61 17.09
N VAL A 77 -6.78 15.61 15.93
CA VAL A 77 -5.40 16.13 15.80
C VAL A 77 -5.32 17.63 16.14
N GLU A 78 -6.41 18.36 15.97
CA GLU A 78 -6.56 19.76 16.34
C GLU A 78 -6.48 19.98 17.85
N GLN A 79 -6.92 18.99 18.65
CA GLN A 79 -6.78 19.02 20.12
C GLN A 79 -5.33 18.85 20.57
N ALA A 80 -4.44 18.42 19.65
CA ALA A 80 -3.00 18.42 19.84
C ALA A 80 -2.34 19.70 19.28
N GLY A 81 -3.12 20.61 18.68
CA GLY A 81 -2.66 21.85 18.07
C GLY A 81 -2.44 21.82 16.56
N ALA A 82 -2.90 20.78 15.85
CA ALA A 82 -2.92 20.82 14.39
C ALA A 82 -3.79 22.00 13.93
N ARG A 83 -3.29 22.75 12.95
CA ARG A 83 -3.96 23.93 12.39
C ARG A 83 -4.66 23.62 11.07
N GLY A 84 -4.16 22.60 10.37
CA GLY A 84 -4.43 22.42 8.96
C GLY A 84 -3.76 23.51 8.13
N ASP A 85 -3.90 23.39 6.82
CA ASP A 85 -3.39 24.33 5.83
C ASP A 85 -4.46 24.59 4.77
N PRO A 86 -5.56 25.30 5.11
CA PRO A 86 -6.65 25.55 4.16
C PRO A 86 -6.22 26.45 2.98
N ALA A 87 -5.13 27.21 3.13
CA ALA A 87 -4.58 28.07 2.07
C ALA A 87 -3.65 27.32 1.11
N ALA A 88 -3.24 26.10 1.46
CA ALA A 88 -2.27 25.29 0.73
C ALA A 88 -0.92 26.02 0.50
N ASP A 89 -0.54 26.92 1.42
CA ASP A 89 0.69 27.71 1.34
C ASP A 89 1.88 27.04 2.06
N ASN A 90 1.63 25.91 2.73
CA ASN A 90 2.58 25.15 3.54
C ASN A 90 3.17 25.97 4.71
N ALA A 91 2.49 27.02 5.17
CA ALA A 91 2.95 27.84 6.29
C ALA A 91 2.99 27.07 7.61
N HIS A 92 2.17 26.02 7.73
CA HIS A 92 2.04 25.23 8.95
C HIS A 92 2.70 23.86 8.83
N ASP A 93 3.17 23.36 9.97
CA ASP A 93 3.65 22.00 10.15
C ASP A 93 2.78 21.31 11.20
N ASP A 94 1.92 20.42 10.75
CA ASP A 94 1.01 19.68 11.61
C ASP A 94 1.64 18.37 12.11
N GLN A 95 2.85 17.99 11.63
CA GLN A 95 3.48 16.72 12.00
C GLN A 95 3.60 16.53 13.53
N PRO A 96 4.02 17.53 14.33
CA PRO A 96 4.14 17.35 15.78
C PRO A 96 2.79 17.08 16.47
N ALA A 97 1.70 17.61 15.93
CA ALA A 97 0.36 17.39 16.46
C ALA A 97 -0.13 15.97 16.13
N PHE A 98 0.14 15.48 14.92
CA PHE A 98 -0.18 14.11 14.50
C PHE A 98 0.57 13.08 15.34
N GLN A 99 1.89 13.23 15.50
CA GLN A 99 2.66 12.27 16.30
C GLN A 99 2.21 12.28 17.76
N ALA A 100 1.98 13.46 18.34
CA ALA A 100 1.48 13.54 19.71
C ALA A 100 0.10 12.85 19.88
N ALA A 101 -0.79 12.99 18.89
CA ALA A 101 -2.10 12.32 18.92
C ALA A 101 -1.95 10.79 18.89
N VAL A 102 -1.02 10.27 18.07
CA VAL A 102 -0.69 8.84 18.04
C VAL A 102 -0.19 8.37 19.40
N ASP A 103 0.76 9.10 19.99
CA ASP A 103 1.38 8.75 21.26
C ASP A 103 0.36 8.77 22.40
N TYR A 104 -0.50 9.80 22.44
CA TYR A 104 -1.56 9.90 23.44
C TYR A 104 -2.62 8.82 23.27
N ALA A 105 -3.01 8.51 22.02
CA ALA A 105 -3.93 7.43 21.73
C ALA A 105 -3.37 6.07 22.16
N ALA A 106 -2.07 5.84 21.99
CA ALA A 106 -1.41 4.63 22.49
C ALA A 106 -1.45 4.56 24.03
N ALA A 107 -1.10 5.64 24.73
CA ALA A 107 -1.08 5.69 26.19
C ALA A 107 -2.46 5.41 26.85
N PHE A 108 -3.55 5.74 26.16
CA PHE A 108 -4.92 5.54 26.65
C PHE A 108 -5.71 4.45 25.90
N ALA A 109 -5.05 3.69 25.01
CA ALA A 109 -5.67 2.68 24.15
C ALA A 109 -6.90 3.21 23.39
N LEU A 110 -6.83 4.45 22.90
CA LEU A 110 -7.91 5.09 22.16
C LEU A 110 -7.96 4.54 20.72
N PRO A 111 -9.12 4.06 20.25
CA PRO A 111 -9.22 3.42 18.94
C PRO A 111 -9.25 4.40 17.76
N ARG A 112 -9.39 5.72 17.98
CA ARG A 112 -9.68 6.66 16.89
C ARG A 112 -9.02 8.03 17.05
N ILE A 113 -8.46 8.53 15.95
CA ILE A 113 -8.04 9.90 15.72
C ILE A 113 -8.90 10.47 14.57
N THR A 114 -9.46 11.66 14.78
CA THR A 114 -10.31 12.36 13.81
C THR A 114 -9.61 13.56 13.22
N LEU A 115 -9.97 13.88 11.98
CA LEU A 115 -9.38 14.95 11.19
C LEU A 115 -10.51 15.81 10.60
N ALA A 116 -10.63 17.06 11.05
CA ALA A 116 -11.70 17.94 10.61
C ALA A 116 -11.28 18.90 9.48
N GLN A 117 -9.99 19.16 9.32
CA GLN A 117 -9.50 20.07 8.28
C GLN A 117 -9.45 19.39 6.91
N PRO A 118 -9.69 20.14 5.82
CA PRO A 118 -9.61 19.61 4.46
C PRO A 118 -8.17 19.30 4.02
N LEU A 119 -7.18 19.96 4.61
CA LEU A 119 -5.77 19.80 4.28
C LEU A 119 -4.90 19.99 5.54
N TYR A 120 -3.92 19.12 5.72
CA TYR A 120 -2.83 19.22 6.68
C TYR A 120 -1.50 19.12 5.95
N SER A 121 -0.52 19.90 6.41
CA SER A 121 0.85 19.88 5.91
C SER A 121 1.72 19.12 6.92
N ILE A 122 2.22 17.95 6.52
CA ILE A 122 3.00 17.05 7.40
C ILE A 122 4.46 17.07 6.94
N ARG A 123 5.35 17.72 7.70
CA ARG A 123 6.76 17.80 7.32
C ARG A 123 7.53 16.60 7.87
N CYS A 124 8.29 15.93 7.01
CA CYS A 124 9.14 14.83 7.43
C CYS A 124 10.27 15.33 8.36
N PRO A 125 10.47 14.68 9.53
CA PRO A 125 11.59 14.97 10.41
C PRO A 125 12.95 14.74 9.75
N GLU A 126 14.00 15.22 10.40
CA GLU A 126 15.37 14.94 9.99
C GLU A 126 15.75 13.48 10.27
N ARG A 127 16.53 12.91 9.35
CA ARG A 127 17.10 11.56 9.44
C ARG A 127 18.59 11.70 9.71
N TYR A 128 19.07 11.00 10.72
CA TYR A 128 20.48 11.07 11.15
C TYR A 128 21.26 9.81 10.80
N LEU A 129 20.58 8.68 10.61
CA LEU A 129 21.20 7.36 10.40
C LEU A 129 21.01 6.82 8.99
N ASP A 130 21.98 6.03 8.51
CA ASP A 130 21.95 5.36 7.21
C ASP A 130 20.58 4.70 6.93
N PRO A 131 19.87 5.12 5.87
CA PRO A 131 18.56 4.56 5.49
C PRO A 131 18.54 3.04 5.23
N ARG A 132 19.68 2.42 4.88
CA ARG A 132 19.76 0.97 4.59
C ARG A 132 20.32 0.14 5.73
N ALA A 133 21.19 0.71 6.56
CA ALA A 133 21.82 -0.05 7.64
C ALA A 133 20.83 -0.35 8.76
N ASP A 134 19.88 0.56 9.00
CA ASP A 134 18.83 0.35 10.00
C ASP A 134 17.49 0.95 9.57
N HIS A 135 16.72 0.15 8.82
CA HIS A 135 15.34 0.47 8.44
C HIS A 135 14.40 0.57 9.66
N ARG A 136 14.86 0.20 10.87
CA ARG A 136 14.03 0.14 12.08
C ARG A 136 14.10 1.41 12.90
N THR A 137 15.06 2.29 12.62
CA THR A 137 15.15 3.53 13.39
C THR A 137 13.99 4.44 13.03
N LEU A 138 13.46 5.09 14.06
CA LEU A 138 12.20 5.84 13.99
C LEU A 138 12.42 7.29 13.51
N ASP A 139 13.66 7.77 13.53
CA ASP A 139 14.02 9.11 13.09
C ASP A 139 13.75 9.31 11.59
N GLY A 140 13.39 10.54 11.22
CA GLY A 140 13.05 10.91 9.84
C GLY A 140 11.66 10.48 9.38
N ARG A 141 10.87 9.79 10.22
CA ARG A 141 9.53 9.30 9.91
C ARG A 141 8.48 10.23 10.49
N PRO A 142 7.53 10.75 9.71
CA PRO A 142 6.57 11.76 10.17
C PRO A 142 5.47 11.20 11.06
N ILE A 143 4.92 10.02 10.75
CA ILE A 143 3.89 9.38 11.59
C ILE A 143 4.34 7.96 11.89
N VAL A 144 4.69 7.71 13.14
CA VAL A 144 5.16 6.41 13.66
C VAL A 144 4.12 5.88 14.62
N LEU A 145 3.52 4.72 14.30
CA LEU A 145 2.63 4.03 15.22
C LEU A 145 3.40 3.17 16.23
N HIS A 146 2.74 2.82 17.33
CA HIS A 146 3.34 1.95 18.35
C HIS A 146 2.99 0.48 18.11
N PRO A 147 3.93 -0.46 18.28
CA PRO A 147 3.61 -1.89 18.21
C PRO A 147 2.46 -2.26 19.16
N GLY A 148 1.57 -3.13 18.70
CA GLY A 148 0.35 -3.51 19.45
C GLY A 148 -0.79 -2.48 19.44
N GLN A 149 -0.59 -1.30 18.85
CA GLN A 149 -1.63 -0.26 18.79
C GLN A 149 -2.73 -0.61 17.78
N ARG A 150 -3.97 -0.27 18.13
CA ARG A 150 -5.15 -0.39 17.26
C ARG A 150 -5.74 0.98 17.05
N ILE A 151 -5.59 1.56 15.86
CA ILE A 151 -5.94 2.95 15.63
C ILE A 151 -6.61 3.15 14.26
N ALA A 152 -7.60 4.03 14.23
CA ALA A 152 -8.24 4.53 13.02
C ALA A 152 -7.96 6.03 12.86
N PHE A 153 -7.58 6.46 11.65
CA PHE A 153 -7.58 7.86 11.24
C PHE A 153 -8.77 8.10 10.32
N VAL A 154 -9.63 9.05 10.69
CA VAL A 154 -10.91 9.27 10.00
C VAL A 154 -11.07 10.74 9.63
N GLY A 155 -11.23 11.03 8.34
CA GLY A 155 -11.66 12.34 7.86
C GLY A 155 -13.13 12.58 8.21
N THR A 156 -13.41 13.62 8.99
CA THR A 156 -14.77 13.97 9.47
C THR A 156 -15.36 15.18 8.77
N GLY A 157 -14.58 15.87 7.92
CA GLY A 157 -15.05 16.96 7.07
C GLY A 157 -16.09 16.52 6.03
N THR A 158 -16.64 17.51 5.33
CA THR A 158 -17.53 17.26 4.18
C THR A 158 -16.79 16.57 3.04
N GLU A 159 -15.53 16.93 2.85
CA GLU A 159 -14.59 16.29 1.94
C GLU A 159 -13.60 15.40 2.70
N PRO A 160 -12.99 14.40 2.05
CA PRO A 160 -11.86 13.66 2.60
C PRO A 160 -10.73 14.59 3.08
N SER A 161 -10.16 14.32 4.25
CA SER A 161 -9.02 15.10 4.76
C SER A 161 -7.75 14.74 4.02
N ARG A 162 -7.05 15.74 3.45
CA ARG A 162 -5.77 15.53 2.79
C ARG A 162 -4.60 15.67 3.76
N LEU A 163 -3.74 14.65 3.80
CA LEU A 163 -2.42 14.67 4.43
C LEU A 163 -1.38 14.91 3.33
N ALA A 164 -0.91 16.14 3.20
CA ALA A 164 0.13 16.49 2.26
C ALA A 164 1.50 16.38 2.92
N PHE A 165 2.23 15.33 2.60
CA PHE A 165 3.59 15.13 3.08
C PHE A 165 4.55 16.08 2.35
N ARG A 166 5.46 16.65 3.13
CA ARG A 166 6.44 17.63 2.68
C ARG A 166 7.82 17.32 3.22
N SER A 167 8.83 17.75 2.47
CA SER A 167 10.19 17.69 2.95
C SER A 167 10.43 18.72 4.04
N ARG A 168 11.64 18.69 4.62
CA ARG A 168 12.04 19.62 5.67
C ARG A 168 11.84 21.06 5.20
N GLY A 169 11.32 21.91 6.09
CA GLY A 169 11.03 23.31 5.78
C GLY A 169 9.79 23.54 4.91
N GLY A 170 8.98 22.51 4.65
CA GLY A 170 7.73 22.63 3.89
C GLY A 170 7.92 22.57 2.37
N HIS A 171 9.12 22.21 1.90
CA HIS A 171 9.39 22.08 0.47
C HIS A 171 8.71 20.85 -0.15
N SER A 172 8.38 20.94 -1.44
CA SER A 172 7.89 19.80 -2.20
C SER A 172 8.98 18.73 -2.38
N PHE A 173 8.60 17.46 -2.23
CA PHE A 173 9.44 16.32 -2.54
C PHE A 173 9.73 16.16 -4.05
N GLY A 174 8.93 16.80 -4.91
CA GLY A 174 9.05 16.72 -6.37
C GLY A 174 10.25 17.48 -6.95
N GLY A 175 10.93 18.31 -6.14
CA GLY A 175 12.15 19.00 -6.54
C GLY A 175 13.36 18.08 -6.70
N ASN A 176 14.42 18.60 -7.32
CA ASN A 176 15.66 17.87 -7.57
C ASN A 176 16.83 18.34 -6.69
N GLN A 177 16.56 19.17 -5.68
CA GLN A 177 17.60 19.78 -4.83
C GLN A 177 17.79 18.96 -3.53
N PRO A 178 18.93 18.29 -3.35
CA PRO A 178 19.31 17.68 -2.07
C PRO A 178 19.29 18.71 -0.93
N GLY A 179 18.91 18.28 0.26
CA GLY A 179 18.77 19.13 1.46
C GLY A 179 17.50 19.98 1.50
N ARG A 180 16.75 20.06 0.39
CA ARG A 180 15.43 20.73 0.31
C ARG A 180 14.32 19.77 -0.05
N ALA A 181 14.42 19.09 -1.19
CA ALA A 181 13.39 18.15 -1.62
C ALA A 181 13.55 16.81 -0.90
N PHE A 182 14.77 16.37 -0.63
CA PHE A 182 15.07 15.13 0.09
C PHE A 182 16.40 15.27 0.84
N GLN A 183 16.64 14.42 1.82
CA GLN A 183 17.91 14.35 2.55
C GLN A 183 18.85 13.35 1.87
N VAL A 184 20.15 13.60 1.97
CA VAL A 184 21.17 12.61 1.60
C VAL A 184 21.92 12.23 2.87
N VAL A 185 21.74 10.99 3.31
CA VAL A 185 22.34 10.44 4.52
C VAL A 185 23.19 9.25 4.09
N ASP A 186 24.49 9.30 4.38
CA ASP A 186 25.48 8.29 3.96
C ASP A 186 25.42 7.94 2.46
N GLY A 187 25.30 8.99 1.64
CA GLY A 187 25.24 8.88 0.17
C GLY A 187 23.92 8.34 -0.38
N LYS A 188 22.87 8.23 0.44
CA LYS A 188 21.57 7.66 0.05
C LYS A 188 20.45 8.66 0.28
N VAL A 189 19.44 8.60 -0.59
CA VAL A 189 18.26 9.45 -0.48
C VAL A 189 17.39 9.02 0.70
N TRP A 190 16.89 9.99 1.46
CA TRP A 190 15.83 9.85 2.43
C TRP A 190 14.74 10.89 2.21
N ARG A 191 13.49 10.44 2.06
CA ARG A 191 12.30 11.31 2.02
C ARG A 191 11.34 11.09 3.19
N GLY A 192 11.43 9.94 3.84
CA GLY A 192 10.48 9.51 4.87
C GLY A 192 9.21 8.89 4.27
N SER A 193 8.45 8.16 5.08
CA SER A 193 7.17 7.54 4.70
C SER A 193 5.97 8.35 5.19
N GLY A 194 4.76 8.04 4.76
CA GLY A 194 3.53 8.55 5.37
C GLY A 194 3.33 7.96 6.77
N PHE A 195 2.78 6.75 6.83
CA PHE A 195 2.61 5.97 8.05
C PHE A 195 3.67 4.88 8.14
N TYR A 196 4.45 4.88 9.22
CA TYR A 196 5.37 3.80 9.53
C TYR A 196 4.79 2.89 10.62
N LEU A 197 4.80 1.58 10.34
CA LEU A 197 4.20 0.55 11.17
C LEU A 197 5.29 -0.41 11.65
N PRO A 198 5.95 -0.13 12.79
CA PRO A 198 6.90 -1.06 13.39
C PRO A 198 6.18 -2.30 13.93
N GLY A 199 6.81 -3.46 13.88
CA GLY A 199 6.30 -4.68 14.52
C GLY A 199 7.06 -4.98 15.81
N ALA A 200 6.36 -5.53 16.81
CA ALA A 200 6.95 -5.80 18.14
C ALA A 200 8.03 -6.88 18.08
N GLU A 201 7.76 -7.96 17.35
CA GLU A 201 8.61 -9.14 17.28
C GLU A 201 9.04 -9.44 15.85
N ARG A 202 10.14 -10.18 15.71
CA ARG A 202 10.53 -10.75 14.42
C ARG A 202 9.54 -11.85 14.08
N VAL A 203 8.99 -11.84 12.87
CA VAL A 203 8.15 -12.96 12.43
C VAL A 203 9.02 -14.16 12.15
N ASP A 204 8.68 -15.27 12.79
CA ASP A 204 9.20 -16.58 12.42
C ASP A 204 8.42 -17.07 11.19
N LEU A 205 8.91 -16.72 10.01
CA LEU A 205 8.33 -17.12 8.73
C LEU A 205 8.31 -18.64 8.53
N SER A 206 9.08 -19.41 9.33
CA SER A 206 9.07 -20.88 9.27
C SER A 206 7.91 -21.52 10.04
N LYS A 207 7.31 -20.78 10.98
CA LYS A 207 6.24 -21.30 11.85
C LYS A 207 4.84 -20.96 11.38
N GLY A 208 4.69 -20.23 10.27
CA GLY A 208 3.42 -19.98 9.61
C GLY A 208 2.29 -19.67 10.59
N SER A 209 2.53 -18.81 11.58
CA SER A 209 1.52 -18.50 12.59
C SER A 209 0.42 -17.68 11.94
N LEU A 210 -0.54 -18.39 11.34
CA LEU A 210 -1.75 -17.87 10.70
C LEU A 210 -2.86 -17.61 11.74
N THR A 211 -2.52 -17.61 13.03
CA THR A 211 -3.51 -17.61 14.09
C THR A 211 -3.92 -16.19 14.48
N GLY A 212 -5.18 -15.88 14.20
CA GLY A 212 -5.94 -14.82 14.85
C GLY A 212 -5.70 -13.39 14.35
N PRO A 213 -6.64 -12.46 14.64
CA PRO A 213 -6.46 -11.05 14.35
C PRO A 213 -5.20 -10.54 15.03
N LYS A 214 -4.42 -9.71 14.33
CA LYS A 214 -3.17 -9.17 14.87
C LYS A 214 -3.48 -8.25 16.04
N ALA A 215 -2.58 -8.20 17.02
CA ALA A 215 -2.71 -7.27 18.14
C ALA A 215 -2.79 -5.82 17.64
N GLN A 216 -2.05 -5.53 16.57
CA GLN A 216 -1.91 -4.21 15.97
C GLN A 216 -2.74 -4.03 14.69
N ARG A 217 -3.38 -2.86 14.54
CA ARG A 217 -4.26 -2.53 13.41
C ARG A 217 -4.20 -1.06 13.06
N LEU A 218 -4.14 -0.76 11.77
CA LEU A 218 -4.31 0.57 11.20
C LEU A 218 -5.57 0.59 10.33
N ARG A 219 -6.51 1.49 10.60
CA ARG A 219 -7.60 1.84 9.68
C ARG A 219 -7.43 3.28 9.19
N LEU A 220 -7.56 3.49 7.88
CA LEU A 220 -7.58 4.81 7.26
C LEU A 220 -8.89 4.96 6.51
N GLU A 221 -9.62 6.04 6.78
CA GLU A 221 -10.96 6.25 6.25
C GLU A 221 -11.19 7.70 5.81
N ARG A 222 -11.66 7.89 4.58
CA ARG A 222 -11.95 9.21 3.99
C ARG A 222 -10.74 10.15 4.04
N LEU A 223 -9.59 9.67 3.57
CA LEU A 223 -8.34 10.43 3.53
C LEU A 223 -7.75 10.52 2.13
N VAL A 224 -7.03 11.61 1.85
CA VAL A 224 -6.07 11.69 0.74
C VAL A 224 -4.67 11.70 1.31
N VAL A 225 -3.88 10.66 1.06
CA VAL A 225 -2.50 10.51 1.54
C VAL A 225 -1.54 10.85 0.40
N ASP A 226 -1.08 12.10 0.37
CA ASP A 226 -0.33 12.72 -0.73
C ASP A 226 1.17 12.82 -0.38
N GLY A 227 2.00 12.02 -1.06
CA GLY A 227 3.45 12.02 -0.92
C GLY A 227 4.16 13.22 -1.56
N GLY A 228 3.44 14.14 -2.20
CA GLY A 228 3.99 15.40 -2.69
C GLY A 228 5.01 15.26 -3.83
N THR A 229 4.97 14.14 -4.57
CA THR A 229 5.78 13.91 -5.78
C THR A 229 4.91 13.53 -6.98
N LYS A 230 5.57 13.27 -8.11
CA LYS A 230 4.98 12.69 -9.31
C LYS A 230 5.83 11.52 -9.75
N ARG A 231 5.21 10.57 -10.47
CA ARG A 231 5.97 9.52 -11.14
C ARG A 231 6.92 10.14 -12.18
N THR A 232 8.10 9.56 -12.32
CA THR A 232 9.03 9.81 -13.43
C THR A 232 9.25 8.53 -14.23
N ALA A 233 9.82 8.68 -15.42
CA ALA A 233 10.19 7.55 -16.26
C ALA A 233 11.31 6.68 -15.64
N ASN A 234 11.98 7.14 -14.58
CA ASN A 234 13.04 6.41 -13.91
C ASN A 234 12.51 5.66 -12.69
N SER A 235 12.36 4.35 -12.84
CA SER A 235 11.98 3.42 -11.78
C SER A 235 13.14 2.51 -11.36
N ALA A 236 14.39 2.89 -11.67
CA ALA A 236 15.55 2.09 -11.28
C ALA A 236 15.67 2.04 -9.74
N PRO A 237 15.97 0.86 -9.16
CA PRO A 237 16.15 0.73 -7.72
C PRO A 237 17.26 1.63 -7.18
N GLY A 238 16.92 2.41 -6.14
CA GLY A 238 17.84 3.35 -5.52
C GLY A 238 17.80 4.71 -6.24
N ALA A 239 17.07 5.64 -5.65
CA ALA A 239 17.05 7.02 -6.12
C ALA A 239 18.46 7.64 -6.16
N ASP A 240 18.75 8.41 -7.21
CA ASP A 240 20.04 9.08 -7.39
C ASP A 240 20.21 10.15 -6.30
N PRO A 241 21.25 10.09 -5.45
CA PRO A 241 21.45 11.07 -4.37
C PRO A 241 21.68 12.50 -4.84
N ARG A 242 21.97 12.73 -6.12
CA ARG A 242 22.18 14.08 -6.68
C ARG A 242 20.88 14.73 -7.13
N THR A 243 19.93 13.94 -7.61
CA THR A 243 18.70 14.45 -8.24
C THR A 243 17.42 13.99 -7.53
N GLY A 244 17.53 12.94 -6.73
CA GLY A 244 16.43 12.24 -6.09
C GLY A 244 15.61 11.35 -7.04
N ASP A 245 15.91 11.33 -8.33
CA ASP A 245 15.11 10.59 -9.32
C ASP A 245 15.36 9.07 -9.23
N GLY A 246 14.34 8.25 -9.48
CA GLY A 246 14.41 6.79 -9.33
C GLY A 246 13.35 6.22 -8.37
N TRP A 247 13.39 4.90 -8.17
CA TRP A 247 12.61 4.23 -7.13
C TRP A 247 13.27 4.47 -5.76
N ASP A 248 12.53 5.11 -4.85
CA ASP A 248 12.98 5.43 -3.50
C ASP A 248 12.23 4.60 -2.47
N VAL A 249 12.88 3.56 -1.94
CA VAL A 249 12.32 2.68 -0.92
C VAL A 249 11.93 3.42 0.36
N THR A 250 12.47 4.61 0.62
CA THR A 250 12.18 5.37 1.84
C THR A 250 10.88 6.15 1.75
N HIS A 251 10.34 6.34 0.54
CA HIS A 251 9.23 7.26 0.25
C HIS A 251 7.93 6.51 -0.06
N LYS A 252 7.30 5.96 0.99
CA LYS A 252 6.08 5.15 0.87
C LYS A 252 4.90 5.75 1.61
N GLY A 253 3.67 5.58 1.12
CA GLY A 253 2.48 6.05 1.82
C GLY A 253 2.20 5.29 3.12
N ILE A 254 2.18 3.97 3.04
CA ILE A 254 2.26 3.07 4.20
C ILE A 254 3.52 2.23 4.09
N TRP A 255 4.27 2.14 5.19
CA TRP A 255 5.44 1.29 5.32
C TRP A 255 5.33 0.43 6.58
N SER A 256 4.89 -0.83 6.43
CA SER A 256 5.09 -1.82 7.49
C SER A 256 6.51 -2.36 7.48
N GLU A 257 7.09 -2.46 8.68
CA GLU A 257 8.44 -3.00 8.85
C GLU A 257 8.56 -4.41 8.27
N LEU A 258 9.66 -4.66 7.57
CA LEU A 258 10.01 -5.95 6.98
C LEU A 258 10.41 -6.95 8.05
N ASP A 259 10.06 -8.23 7.87
CA ASP A 259 10.46 -9.36 8.72
C ASP A 259 9.99 -9.25 10.19
N ARG A 260 9.00 -8.40 10.44
CA ARG A 260 8.37 -8.20 11.75
C ARG A 260 6.91 -8.58 11.73
N GLU A 261 6.32 -8.66 12.92
CA GLU A 261 4.88 -8.83 13.07
C GLU A 261 4.17 -7.76 12.24
N GLY A 262 3.33 -8.22 11.32
CA GLY A 262 2.63 -7.36 10.38
C GLY A 262 1.41 -6.71 11.01
N TRP A 263 0.89 -5.69 10.33
CA TRP A 263 -0.30 -4.96 10.76
C TRP A 263 -1.52 -5.41 9.98
N ASP A 264 -2.66 -5.52 10.65
CA ASP A 264 -3.94 -5.50 9.94
C ASP A 264 -4.17 -4.06 9.43
N ILE A 265 -4.11 -3.89 8.12
CA ILE A 265 -4.25 -2.59 7.44
C ILE A 265 -5.59 -2.56 6.73
N GLU A 266 -6.40 -1.55 7.03
CA GLU A 266 -7.67 -1.31 6.37
C GLU A 266 -7.72 0.08 5.76
N ILE A 267 -8.08 0.16 4.48
CA ILE A 267 -8.14 1.40 3.70
C ILE A 267 -9.54 1.50 3.08
N VAL A 268 -10.30 2.54 3.43
CA VAL A 268 -11.69 2.72 3.01
C VAL A 268 -11.91 4.14 2.50
N ASP A 269 -12.41 4.27 1.28
CA ASP A 269 -12.71 5.57 0.65
C ASP A 269 -11.51 6.54 0.70
N CYS A 270 -10.31 6.03 0.40
CA CYS A 270 -9.07 6.79 0.46
C CYS A 270 -8.41 6.93 -0.93
N SER A 271 -7.57 7.94 -1.08
CA SER A 271 -6.68 8.09 -2.23
C SER A 271 -5.23 8.22 -1.76
N PHE A 272 -4.32 7.45 -2.36
CA PHE A 272 -2.88 7.55 -2.13
C PHE A 272 -2.21 8.01 -3.41
N THR A 273 -1.39 9.05 -3.33
CA THR A 273 -0.81 9.62 -4.55
C THR A 273 0.57 10.22 -4.35
N GLY A 274 1.38 10.22 -5.41
CA GLY A 274 2.59 11.01 -5.48
C GLY A 274 3.75 10.45 -4.66
N TRP A 275 4.08 9.17 -4.86
CA TRP A 275 5.14 8.47 -4.12
C TRP A 275 6.32 8.08 -5.01
N ARG A 276 7.53 8.11 -4.44
CA ARG A 276 8.76 7.64 -5.16
C ARG A 276 9.05 6.18 -4.86
N GLY A 277 8.59 5.69 -3.72
CA GLY A 277 8.40 4.29 -3.41
C GLY A 277 6.93 3.91 -3.59
N GLU A 278 6.58 2.81 -2.95
CA GLU A 278 5.27 2.20 -2.97
C GLU A 278 4.22 3.07 -2.32
N THR A 279 3.02 3.13 -2.87
CA THR A 279 1.95 3.83 -2.15
C THR A 279 1.58 3.06 -0.88
N VAL A 280 1.54 1.73 -0.95
CA VAL A 280 1.37 0.83 0.20
C VAL A 280 2.36 -0.32 0.14
N TYR A 281 3.12 -0.50 1.20
CA TYR A 281 3.90 -1.70 1.48
C TYR A 281 3.33 -2.38 2.73
N ALA A 282 2.57 -3.47 2.52
CA ALA A 282 1.67 -4.03 3.52
C ALA A 282 2.37 -4.85 4.60
N SER A 283 2.87 -6.05 4.32
CA SER A 283 3.75 -6.82 5.22
C SER A 283 4.12 -8.16 4.56
N ASN A 284 5.28 -8.72 4.91
CA ASN A 284 5.62 -10.11 4.60
C ASN A 284 5.20 -11.11 5.68
N ASP A 285 4.49 -10.67 6.72
CA ASP A 285 3.82 -11.54 7.69
C ASP A 285 2.56 -12.17 7.07
N PRO A 286 2.52 -13.50 6.86
CA PRO A 286 1.37 -14.15 6.24
C PRO A 286 0.10 -14.15 7.11
N GLY A 287 0.22 -13.85 8.41
CA GLY A 287 -0.93 -13.71 9.29
C GLY A 287 -1.54 -12.30 9.30
N ALA A 288 -0.85 -11.30 8.74
CA ALA A 288 -1.39 -9.95 8.63
C ALA A 288 -2.40 -9.84 7.48
N THR A 289 -3.27 -8.83 7.54
CA THR A 289 -4.27 -8.59 6.50
C THR A 289 -4.14 -7.21 5.87
N LEU A 290 -4.34 -7.13 4.55
CA LEU A 290 -4.57 -5.88 3.81
C LEU A 290 -5.99 -5.88 3.26
N THR A 291 -6.84 -5.01 3.81
CA THR A 291 -8.20 -4.78 3.35
C THR A 291 -8.31 -3.42 2.66
N VAL A 292 -8.86 -3.41 1.43
CA VAL A 292 -9.04 -2.18 0.66
C VAL A 292 -10.46 -2.11 0.11
N ARG A 293 -11.12 -0.96 0.27
CA ARG A 293 -12.46 -0.67 -0.23
C ARG A 293 -12.50 0.69 -0.92
N ASN A 294 -13.04 0.74 -2.14
CA ASN A 294 -13.40 2.00 -2.83
C ASN A 294 -12.27 3.04 -2.81
N SER A 295 -11.04 2.62 -3.11
CA SER A 295 -9.84 3.45 -2.90
C SER A 295 -8.96 3.53 -4.13
N GLU A 296 -8.20 4.60 -4.23
CA GLU A 296 -7.31 4.90 -5.35
C GLU A 296 -5.83 4.90 -4.95
N PHE A 297 -4.97 4.39 -5.81
CA PHE A 297 -3.51 4.38 -5.62
C PHE A 297 -2.83 4.83 -6.91
N ALA A 298 -2.18 5.99 -6.88
CA ALA A 298 -1.70 6.65 -8.09
C ALA A 298 -0.28 7.21 -8.00
N HIS A 299 0.33 7.42 -9.16
CA HIS A 299 1.56 8.21 -9.35
C HIS A 299 2.73 7.72 -8.49
N SER A 300 3.14 6.46 -8.71
CA SER A 300 4.27 5.84 -8.01
C SER A 300 5.41 5.44 -8.95
N ASN A 301 6.65 5.71 -8.57
CA ASN A 301 7.83 5.13 -9.24
C ASN A 301 8.01 3.63 -8.96
N ALA A 302 7.15 3.06 -8.12
CA ALA A 302 7.17 1.70 -7.63
C ALA A 302 5.76 1.08 -7.78
N GLN A 303 5.33 0.31 -6.78
CA GLN A 303 4.05 -0.36 -6.73
C GLN A 303 2.94 0.58 -6.27
N GLY A 304 1.77 0.48 -6.89
CA GLY A 304 0.52 0.96 -6.28
C GLY A 304 0.30 0.21 -4.97
N LEU A 305 0.07 -1.10 -5.05
CA LEU A 305 -0.03 -1.97 -3.89
C LEU A 305 1.09 -3.02 -3.90
N ASN A 306 1.91 -3.05 -2.85
CA ASN A 306 2.80 -4.16 -2.57
C ASN A 306 2.25 -4.94 -1.38
N THR A 307 1.67 -6.10 -1.66
CA THR A 307 1.06 -6.92 -0.61
C THR A 307 2.12 -7.59 0.25
N ALA A 308 3.34 -7.75 -0.27
CA ALA A 308 4.52 -8.36 0.35
C ALA A 308 4.33 -9.77 0.95
N GLY A 309 3.11 -10.29 0.91
CA GLY A 309 2.76 -11.65 1.26
C GLY A 309 1.72 -11.84 2.35
N CYS A 310 1.16 -10.74 2.88
CA CYS A 310 0.01 -10.78 3.78
C CYS A 310 -1.26 -11.29 3.07
N MET A 311 -2.28 -11.62 3.87
CA MET A 311 -3.62 -11.96 3.37
C MET A 311 -4.28 -10.73 2.76
N VAL A 312 -4.84 -10.86 1.56
CA VAL A 312 -5.42 -9.71 0.85
C VAL A 312 -6.92 -9.83 0.65
N ASP A 313 -7.61 -8.73 0.90
CA ASP A 313 -9.00 -8.53 0.55
C ASP A 313 -9.19 -7.13 -0.04
N VAL A 314 -9.05 -7.03 -1.37
CA VAL A 314 -9.17 -5.79 -2.13
C VAL A 314 -10.48 -5.81 -2.94
N GLY A 315 -11.26 -4.74 -2.80
CA GLY A 315 -12.54 -4.56 -3.50
C GLY A 315 -12.74 -3.11 -3.94
N GLY A 316 -13.11 -2.87 -5.19
CA GLY A 316 -13.41 -1.52 -5.67
C GLY A 316 -12.19 -0.60 -5.70
N ALA A 317 -11.02 -1.12 -6.05
CA ALA A 317 -9.79 -0.33 -6.10
C ALA A 317 -9.51 0.20 -7.51
N ARG A 318 -8.95 1.41 -7.62
CA ARG A 318 -8.36 1.93 -8.86
C ARG A 318 -6.87 2.15 -8.64
N ILE A 319 -6.04 1.66 -9.55
CA ILE A 319 -4.59 1.83 -9.49
C ILE A 319 -4.11 2.42 -10.80
N GLU A 320 -3.40 3.53 -10.74
CA GLU A 320 -3.08 4.32 -11.93
C GLU A 320 -1.63 4.81 -11.93
N ASP A 321 -1.00 4.84 -13.11
CA ASP A 321 0.29 5.52 -13.32
C ASP A 321 1.34 5.13 -12.27
N CYS A 322 1.48 3.82 -12.06
CA CYS A 322 2.50 3.23 -11.20
C CYS A 322 3.53 2.46 -12.05
N PHE A 323 4.72 2.19 -11.52
CA PHE A 323 5.66 1.29 -12.20
C PHE A 323 5.12 -0.14 -12.26
N ILE A 324 4.49 -0.59 -11.17
CA ILE A 324 3.70 -1.81 -11.08
C ILE A 324 2.36 -1.47 -10.43
N GLY A 325 1.23 -1.96 -10.95
CA GLY A 325 -0.05 -1.73 -10.28
C GLY A 325 -0.14 -2.48 -8.95
N ILE A 326 -0.10 -3.81 -8.99
CA ILE A 326 -0.05 -4.67 -7.80
C ILE A 326 1.10 -5.66 -7.88
N GLU A 327 1.88 -5.80 -6.82
CA GLU A 327 2.92 -6.83 -6.71
C GLU A 327 2.78 -7.63 -5.41
N GLY A 328 3.01 -8.94 -5.53
CA GLY A 328 3.18 -9.83 -4.38
C GLY A 328 2.40 -11.13 -4.54
N TRP A 329 2.07 -11.75 -3.40
CA TRP A 329 1.14 -12.86 -3.35
C TRP A 329 -0.01 -12.59 -2.39
N MET A 330 -1.07 -13.39 -2.51
CA MET A 330 -2.37 -13.12 -1.89
C MET A 330 -2.53 -13.80 -0.51
N GLY A 331 -1.42 -14.03 0.18
CA GLY A 331 -1.35 -14.71 1.48
C GLY A 331 -1.42 -16.23 1.41
N ALA A 332 -1.15 -16.89 2.54
CA ALA A 332 -1.02 -18.35 2.60
C ALA A 332 -2.34 -19.12 2.40
N ARG A 333 -3.49 -18.50 2.69
CA ARG A 333 -4.82 -19.12 2.53
C ARG A 333 -5.55 -18.70 1.26
N GLY A 334 -4.85 -18.01 0.36
CA GLY A 334 -5.47 -17.34 -0.78
C GLY A 334 -6.23 -16.08 -0.37
N GLY A 335 -6.29 -15.11 -1.28
CA GLY A 335 -6.95 -13.83 -1.04
C GLY A 335 -7.96 -13.49 -2.12
N ARG A 336 -8.43 -12.25 -2.09
CA ARG A 336 -9.38 -11.70 -3.06
C ARG A 336 -8.93 -10.33 -3.54
N ILE A 337 -8.88 -10.14 -4.86
CA ILE A 337 -8.75 -8.83 -5.51
C ILE A 337 -9.84 -8.76 -6.58
N VAL A 338 -10.90 -8.01 -6.29
CA VAL A 338 -12.11 -7.98 -7.13
C VAL A 338 -12.60 -6.57 -7.39
N ALA A 339 -13.31 -6.37 -8.50
CA ALA A 339 -13.77 -5.05 -8.93
C ALA A 339 -12.63 -4.02 -8.92
N THR A 340 -11.45 -4.43 -9.38
CA THR A 340 -10.24 -3.60 -9.38
C THR A 340 -9.89 -3.19 -10.80
N GLU A 341 -9.58 -1.90 -10.99
CA GLU A 341 -9.10 -1.37 -12.25
C GLU A 341 -7.63 -0.95 -12.14
N ILE A 342 -6.82 -1.37 -13.10
CA ILE A 342 -5.40 -0.99 -13.22
C ILE A 342 -5.22 -0.29 -14.56
N VAL A 343 -4.79 0.97 -14.53
CA VAL A 343 -4.70 1.83 -15.71
C VAL A 343 -3.31 2.41 -15.81
N ASP A 344 -2.76 2.46 -17.02
CA ASP A 344 -1.55 3.24 -17.31
C ASP A 344 -0.35 2.87 -16.40
N CYS A 345 -0.23 1.62 -15.99
CA CYS A 345 0.89 1.15 -15.18
C CYS A 345 2.05 0.74 -16.10
N PHE A 346 3.16 1.50 -16.04
CA PHE A 346 4.22 1.44 -17.04
C PHE A 346 5.62 1.29 -16.44
N GLY A 347 6.36 0.30 -16.96
CA GLY A 347 7.80 0.22 -16.81
C GLY A 347 8.59 1.15 -17.74
N LYS A 348 9.83 1.48 -17.38
CA LYS A 348 10.76 2.19 -18.27
C LYS A 348 11.04 1.38 -19.54
N LYS A 349 10.82 1.96 -20.73
CA LYS A 349 11.13 1.30 -22.03
C LYS A 349 12.64 1.23 -22.22
N GLY A 350 13.19 0.07 -22.59
CA GLY A 350 14.61 -0.11 -22.94
C GLY A 350 15.61 -0.26 -21.79
N ILE A 351 15.18 -0.15 -20.53
CA ILE A 351 15.94 -0.68 -19.38
C ILE A 351 15.22 -1.98 -18.99
N GLY A 352 15.96 -3.06 -18.74
CA GLY A 352 15.44 -4.40 -18.42
C GLY A 352 14.64 -4.51 -17.12
N GLY A 353 13.83 -3.51 -16.77
CA GLY A 353 12.88 -3.50 -15.66
C GLY A 353 11.50 -4.01 -16.08
N SER A 354 10.94 -4.88 -15.26
CA SER A 354 9.66 -5.60 -15.40
C SER A 354 8.48 -4.81 -14.81
N GLY A 355 8.32 -3.54 -15.18
CA GLY A 355 7.07 -2.83 -14.83
C GLY A 355 5.86 -3.57 -15.42
N SER A 356 4.72 -3.54 -14.76
CA SER A 356 3.58 -4.43 -15.07
C SER A 356 2.24 -3.85 -14.63
N ALA A 357 1.14 -4.31 -15.23
CA ALA A 357 -0.18 -4.08 -14.65
C ALA A 357 -0.25 -4.73 -13.26
N PHE A 358 0.14 -5.99 -13.16
CA PHE A 358 0.34 -6.67 -11.89
C PHE A 358 1.38 -7.77 -12.01
N ALA A 359 1.93 -8.20 -10.88
CA ALA A 359 2.70 -9.43 -10.73
C ALA A 359 2.21 -10.18 -9.50
N LEU A 360 1.31 -11.14 -9.73
CA LEU A 360 0.51 -11.80 -8.69
C LEU A 360 0.65 -13.30 -8.70
N GLN A 361 0.58 -13.89 -7.51
CA GLN A 361 0.36 -15.31 -7.28
C GLN A 361 -0.67 -15.48 -6.15
N GLY A 362 -1.47 -16.56 -6.20
CA GLY A 362 -2.24 -16.98 -5.03
C GLY A 362 -1.27 -17.34 -3.90
N GLY A 363 -0.22 -18.08 -4.25
CA GLY A 363 1.03 -18.11 -3.52
C GLY A 363 2.20 -18.72 -4.31
N ARG A 364 3.40 -18.70 -3.73
CA ARG A 364 4.66 -19.05 -4.39
C ARG A 364 5.06 -20.54 -4.33
N TYR A 365 5.10 -21.25 -5.43
CA TYR A 365 5.85 -22.51 -5.49
C TYR A 365 7.36 -22.18 -5.49
N GLY A 366 8.16 -22.82 -4.63
CA GLY A 366 9.58 -22.47 -4.49
C GLY A 366 10.47 -23.56 -3.90
N LYS A 367 11.46 -24.04 -4.66
CA LYS A 367 12.45 -25.04 -4.22
C LYS A 367 13.51 -24.48 -3.25
N SER A 368 13.83 -23.18 -3.32
CA SER A 368 14.85 -22.54 -2.47
C SER A 368 14.37 -22.34 -1.03
N GLU A 369 15.28 -22.42 -0.04
CA GLU A 369 14.94 -22.27 1.37
C GLU A 369 14.18 -20.96 1.64
N ARG A 370 14.68 -19.84 1.08
CA ARG A 370 14.03 -18.53 1.18
C ARG A 370 12.66 -18.47 0.48
N SER A 371 12.43 -19.27 -0.56
CA SER A 371 11.14 -19.34 -1.27
C SER A 371 10.16 -20.34 -0.67
N ARG A 372 10.62 -21.34 0.12
CA ARG A 372 9.75 -22.27 0.86
C ARG A 372 8.98 -21.57 1.97
N TYR A 373 9.56 -20.54 2.59
CA TYR A 373 8.90 -19.76 3.66
C TYR A 373 7.70 -18.93 3.18
N TYR A 374 7.57 -18.74 1.88
CA TYR A 374 6.52 -17.93 1.25
C TYR A 374 5.58 -18.77 0.37
N ALA A 375 5.74 -20.10 0.46
CA ALA A 375 4.99 -21.00 -0.36
C ALA A 375 3.63 -21.31 0.28
N PRO A 376 2.54 -21.26 -0.50
CA PRO A 376 1.32 -21.94 -0.16
C PRO A 376 1.64 -23.44 -0.13
N THR A 377 1.98 -23.93 1.05
CA THR A 377 1.63 -25.30 1.38
C THR A 377 0.14 -25.28 1.69
N GLU A 378 -0.60 -26.29 1.26
CA GLU A 378 -1.95 -26.57 1.77
C GLU A 378 -1.96 -26.27 3.27
N VAL A 379 -2.62 -25.18 3.68
CA VAL A 379 -2.59 -24.72 5.07
C VAL A 379 -3.28 -25.76 5.94
N ASP A 380 -4.32 -26.36 5.37
CA ASP A 380 -5.01 -27.53 5.86
C ASP A 380 -5.03 -28.59 4.75
N PRO A 381 -4.87 -29.90 5.06
CA PRO A 381 -4.85 -30.95 4.05
C PRO A 381 -6.05 -30.86 3.10
N GLY A 382 -5.77 -30.70 1.80
CA GLY A 382 -6.80 -30.57 0.75
C GLY A 382 -7.38 -29.16 0.54
N GLU A 383 -6.96 -28.13 1.29
CA GLU A 383 -7.37 -26.75 1.03
C GLU A 383 -6.34 -26.02 0.15
N ALA A 384 -6.73 -25.82 -1.12
CA ALA A 384 -5.93 -25.10 -2.10
C ALA A 384 -6.02 -23.56 -1.86
N PRO A 385 -4.89 -22.85 -1.82
CA PRO A 385 -4.84 -21.42 -1.47
C PRO A 385 -5.08 -20.52 -2.68
N TRP A 386 -6.28 -20.67 -3.24
CA TRP A 386 -6.69 -19.93 -4.42
C TRP A 386 -6.79 -18.43 -4.15
N GLY A 387 -5.99 -17.64 -4.87
CA GLY A 387 -6.25 -16.23 -5.09
C GLY A 387 -7.41 -16.05 -6.07
N THR A 388 -8.40 -15.23 -5.70
CA THR A 388 -9.54 -14.89 -6.56
C THR A 388 -9.36 -13.51 -7.18
N LEU A 389 -9.43 -13.45 -8.52
CA LEU A 389 -9.25 -12.24 -9.31
C LEU A 389 -10.53 -11.83 -10.03
N ASP A 390 -10.85 -10.53 -9.99
CA ASP A 390 -11.74 -9.84 -10.92
C ASP A 390 -11.14 -8.46 -11.20
N ILE A 391 -10.27 -8.41 -12.22
CA ILE A 391 -9.41 -7.26 -12.50
C ILE A 391 -9.58 -6.82 -13.96
N THR A 392 -9.74 -5.52 -14.16
CA THR A 392 -9.61 -4.87 -15.47
C THR A 392 -8.26 -4.17 -15.56
N CYS A 393 -7.46 -4.50 -16.57
CA CYS A 393 -6.23 -3.79 -16.90
C CYS A 393 -6.41 -3.03 -18.21
N ARG A 394 -6.01 -1.76 -18.27
CA ARG A 394 -6.08 -0.93 -19.47
C ARG A 394 -4.74 -0.27 -19.74
N ASN A 395 -4.31 -0.31 -21.00
CA ASN A 395 -3.13 0.39 -21.50
C ASN A 395 -1.94 0.27 -20.54
N SER A 396 -1.66 -0.94 -20.08
CA SER A 396 -0.63 -1.20 -19.08
C SER A 396 0.40 -2.15 -19.66
N ARG A 397 1.58 -2.19 -19.05
CA ARG A 397 2.53 -3.27 -19.33
C ARG A 397 1.97 -4.64 -18.97
N PRO A 398 2.58 -5.74 -19.45
CA PRO A 398 2.04 -7.08 -19.24
C PRO A 398 1.68 -7.34 -17.78
N ALA A 399 0.53 -7.97 -17.59
CA ALA A 399 0.13 -8.60 -16.35
C ALA A 399 0.86 -9.93 -16.20
N TYR A 400 1.42 -10.22 -15.03
CA TYR A 400 2.10 -11.48 -14.74
C TYR A 400 1.28 -12.29 -13.73
N ALA A 401 0.84 -13.48 -14.15
CA ALA A 401 0.09 -14.42 -13.33
C ALA A 401 0.94 -15.67 -13.05
N GLY A 402 1.12 -15.97 -11.76
CA GLY A 402 1.76 -17.20 -11.31
C GLY A 402 0.73 -18.27 -10.94
N SER A 403 1.04 -19.02 -9.88
CA SER A 403 0.25 -20.17 -9.46
C SER A 403 -0.92 -19.83 -8.54
N TRP A 404 -1.87 -20.77 -8.43
CA TRP A 404 -3.02 -20.74 -7.52
C TRP A 404 -3.96 -19.54 -7.75
N LEU A 405 -4.26 -19.25 -9.01
CA LEU A 405 -5.07 -18.09 -9.37
C LEU A 405 -6.33 -18.51 -10.13
N LYS A 406 -7.48 -18.04 -9.66
CA LYS A 406 -8.75 -18.24 -10.35
C LYS A 406 -9.51 -16.93 -10.55
N GLY A 407 -10.40 -16.90 -11.54
CA GLY A 407 -11.36 -15.81 -11.70
C GLY A 407 -11.35 -15.19 -13.10
N ARG A 408 -11.49 -13.87 -13.16
CA ARG A 408 -11.76 -13.12 -14.39
C ARG A 408 -10.76 -11.99 -14.58
N LEU A 409 -10.29 -11.83 -15.81
CA LEU A 409 -9.44 -10.74 -16.22
C LEU A 409 -10.03 -10.09 -17.47
N ARG A 410 -10.11 -8.76 -17.49
CA ARG A 410 -10.38 -7.99 -18.71
C ARG A 410 -9.14 -7.17 -19.04
N LEU A 411 -8.56 -7.39 -20.20
CA LEU A 411 -7.28 -6.80 -20.60
C LEU A 411 -7.48 -5.99 -21.87
N VAL A 412 -7.39 -4.67 -21.75
CA VAL A 412 -7.47 -3.73 -22.86
C VAL A 412 -6.07 -3.22 -23.18
N ASP A 413 -5.58 -3.51 -24.39
CA ASP A 413 -4.20 -3.17 -24.81
C ASP A 413 -3.13 -3.62 -23.81
N THR A 414 -3.37 -4.74 -23.13
CA THR A 414 -2.51 -5.27 -22.07
C THR A 414 -2.34 -6.76 -22.27
N ALA A 415 -1.10 -7.24 -22.24
CA ALA A 415 -0.81 -8.67 -22.35
C ALA A 415 -0.95 -9.39 -21.00
N LEU A 416 -1.21 -10.69 -21.02
CA LEU A 416 -1.11 -11.59 -19.86
C LEU A 416 0.04 -12.57 -20.05
N PHE A 417 1.01 -12.59 -19.15
CA PHE A 417 2.13 -13.50 -19.15
C PHE A 417 1.94 -14.50 -18.00
N LEU A 418 1.59 -15.73 -18.33
CA LEU A 418 1.38 -16.80 -17.37
C LEU A 418 2.67 -17.60 -17.19
N GLY A 419 3.13 -17.74 -15.95
CA GLY A 419 4.31 -18.58 -15.62
C GLY A 419 5.65 -18.04 -16.09
N SER A 420 5.76 -16.73 -16.37
CA SER A 420 7.01 -16.11 -16.83
C SER A 420 8.19 -16.39 -15.88
N PRO A 421 9.26 -17.08 -16.34
CA PRO A 421 10.43 -17.37 -15.51
C PRO A 421 11.13 -16.11 -14.99
N ALA A 422 11.03 -15.00 -15.75
CA ALA A 422 11.60 -13.71 -15.38
C ALA A 422 10.99 -13.11 -14.10
N VAL A 423 9.80 -13.57 -13.69
CA VAL A 423 9.09 -13.08 -12.50
C VAL A 423 8.96 -14.17 -11.44
N PHE A 424 8.56 -15.38 -11.85
CA PHE A 424 8.16 -16.43 -10.90
C PHE A 424 9.16 -17.58 -10.77
N GLY A 425 10.18 -17.65 -11.63
CA GLY A 425 11.28 -18.62 -11.55
C GLY A 425 10.94 -20.11 -11.71
N GLU A 426 9.67 -20.53 -11.57
CA GLU A 426 9.29 -21.97 -11.55
C GLU A 426 8.08 -22.33 -12.45
N GLY A 427 7.64 -21.42 -13.32
CA GLY A 427 6.41 -21.58 -14.13
C GLY A 427 5.15 -21.16 -13.37
N ALA A 428 3.98 -21.58 -13.84
CA ALA A 428 2.70 -21.36 -13.16
C ALA A 428 1.87 -22.64 -13.11
N ARG A 429 1.26 -22.89 -11.96
CA ARG A 429 0.46 -24.10 -11.70
C ARG A 429 -0.87 -23.79 -11.06
N HIS A 430 -1.87 -24.64 -11.31
CA HIS A 430 -3.20 -24.48 -10.73
C HIS A 430 -3.75 -23.08 -11.05
N VAL A 431 -4.07 -22.87 -12.33
CA VAL A 431 -4.61 -21.60 -12.82
C VAL A 431 -5.94 -21.88 -13.52
N ASP A 432 -6.98 -21.14 -13.15
CA ASP A 432 -8.32 -21.24 -13.75
C ASP A 432 -8.86 -19.84 -14.05
N LEU A 433 -8.57 -19.33 -15.25
CA LEU A 433 -8.86 -17.95 -15.63
C LEU A 433 -9.76 -17.85 -16.85
N ARG A 434 -10.77 -16.99 -16.74
CA ARG A 434 -11.46 -16.42 -17.90
C ARG A 434 -10.84 -15.08 -18.25
N VAL A 435 -10.36 -14.94 -19.49
CA VAL A 435 -9.64 -13.78 -19.97
C VAL A 435 -10.40 -13.16 -21.14
N GLU A 436 -10.84 -11.91 -20.96
CA GLU A 436 -11.35 -11.08 -22.04
C GLU A 436 -10.22 -10.18 -22.55
N LEU A 437 -9.79 -10.42 -23.78
CA LEU A 437 -8.80 -9.61 -24.49
C LEU A 437 -9.54 -8.60 -25.38
N VAL A 438 -9.17 -7.33 -25.25
CA VAL A 438 -9.73 -6.24 -26.04
C VAL A 438 -8.57 -5.46 -26.66
N THR A 439 -8.49 -5.51 -27.98
CA THR A 439 -7.61 -4.62 -28.76
C THR A 439 -8.32 -3.28 -28.95
N ASP A 440 -7.70 -2.18 -28.54
CA ASP A 440 -8.23 -0.82 -28.71
C ASP A 440 -7.24 0.08 -29.48
N ARG A 441 -6.05 0.30 -28.92
CA ARG A 441 -5.02 1.20 -29.48
C ARG A 441 -3.73 0.51 -29.82
N THR A 442 -3.50 -0.71 -29.32
CA THR A 442 -2.27 -1.47 -29.58
C THR A 442 -2.59 -2.92 -29.90
N THR A 443 -1.61 -3.63 -30.45
CA THR A 443 -1.69 -5.07 -30.69
C THR A 443 -1.22 -5.91 -29.49
N ASP A 444 -1.06 -5.29 -28.31
CA ASP A 444 -0.46 -5.93 -27.14
C ASP A 444 -1.47 -6.74 -26.31
N ALA A 445 -2.74 -6.80 -26.71
CA ALA A 445 -3.76 -7.62 -26.06
C ALA A 445 -3.66 -9.10 -26.46
N PHE A 446 -2.77 -9.85 -25.82
CA PHE A 446 -2.59 -11.30 -26.03
C PHE A 446 -2.24 -12.03 -24.72
N VAL A 447 -2.40 -13.36 -24.71
CA VAL A 447 -1.88 -14.24 -23.66
C VAL A 447 -0.59 -14.89 -24.11
N LEU A 448 0.47 -14.79 -23.31
CA LEU A 448 1.67 -15.62 -23.40
C LEU A 448 1.64 -16.68 -22.30
N LEU A 449 1.57 -17.93 -22.72
CA LEU A 449 1.72 -19.10 -21.86
C LEU A 449 3.18 -19.55 -21.88
N ALA A 450 3.94 -19.24 -20.82
CA ALA A 450 5.35 -19.60 -20.72
C ALA A 450 5.52 -20.86 -19.86
N GLY A 451 6.23 -21.86 -20.39
CA GLY A 451 6.82 -22.97 -19.68
C GLY A 451 8.31 -22.74 -19.41
N GLY A 452 8.94 -23.65 -18.67
CA GLY A 452 10.37 -23.66 -18.40
C GLY A 452 11.26 -23.65 -19.64
N ASP A 453 12.55 -23.35 -19.43
CA ASP A 453 13.60 -23.33 -20.46
C ASP A 453 14.04 -24.73 -20.96
N GLY A 454 13.38 -25.79 -20.50
CA GLY A 454 13.43 -27.12 -21.12
C GLY A 454 14.52 -28.06 -20.59
N GLN A 455 15.07 -27.83 -19.40
CA GLN A 455 15.82 -28.87 -18.69
C GLN A 455 14.84 -29.89 -18.04
N PRO A 456 15.01 -31.21 -18.24
CA PRO A 456 14.18 -32.22 -17.59
C PRO A 456 14.22 -32.05 -16.05
N GLY A 457 13.06 -31.82 -15.42
CA GLY A 457 12.92 -31.62 -13.97
C GLY A 457 12.83 -30.15 -13.51
N ASP A 458 13.00 -29.19 -14.43
CA ASP A 458 12.93 -27.76 -14.14
C ASP A 458 11.73 -27.09 -14.80
N MET A 459 10.96 -26.37 -13.98
CA MET A 459 9.93 -25.40 -14.35
C MET A 459 8.81 -25.94 -15.26
N LEU A 460 7.85 -26.65 -14.66
CA LEU A 460 6.62 -27.08 -15.35
C LEU A 460 5.48 -26.10 -15.06
N THR A 461 4.97 -25.48 -16.14
CA THR A 461 3.63 -24.89 -16.14
C THR A 461 2.63 -26.02 -16.32
N ASP A 462 1.70 -26.15 -15.39
CA ASP A 462 0.86 -27.34 -15.26
C ASP A 462 -0.50 -27.08 -14.62
N ASP A 463 -1.50 -27.94 -14.83
CA ASP A 463 -2.86 -27.74 -14.29
C ASP A 463 -3.42 -26.33 -14.57
N VAL A 464 -3.39 -25.94 -15.84
CA VAL A 464 -3.83 -24.62 -16.32
C VAL A 464 -5.07 -24.78 -17.19
N ALA A 465 -6.13 -24.07 -16.83
CA ALA A 465 -7.35 -23.91 -17.61
C ALA A 465 -7.56 -22.43 -17.97
N LEU A 466 -7.64 -22.14 -19.26
CA LEU A 466 -7.91 -20.79 -19.78
C LEU A 466 -9.16 -20.77 -20.67
N ASP A 467 -10.04 -19.80 -20.45
CA ASP A 467 -11.12 -19.45 -21.36
C ASP A 467 -10.89 -18.03 -21.90
N ILE A 468 -10.45 -17.93 -23.15
CA ILE A 468 -10.01 -16.68 -23.79
C ILE A 468 -11.06 -16.21 -24.79
N VAL A 469 -11.55 -15.00 -24.59
CA VAL A 469 -12.45 -14.29 -25.50
C VAL A 469 -11.72 -13.08 -26.07
N SER A 470 -11.52 -13.02 -27.38
CA SER A 470 -10.82 -11.91 -28.04
C SER A 470 -11.78 -11.05 -28.86
N SER A 471 -11.70 -9.73 -28.65
CA SER A 471 -12.50 -8.72 -29.33
C SER A 471 -11.65 -7.50 -29.68
N ALA A 472 -12.21 -6.60 -30.51
CA ALA A 472 -11.59 -5.33 -30.87
C ALA A 472 -12.63 -4.21 -30.74
N THR A 473 -12.20 -3.02 -30.34
CA THR A 473 -13.07 -1.82 -30.34
C THR A 473 -13.31 -1.33 -31.77
N PRO A 474 -14.37 -0.54 -32.02
CA PRO A 474 -14.59 0.08 -33.34
C PRO A 474 -13.38 0.84 -33.89
N LEU A 475 -12.60 1.48 -33.01
CA LEU A 475 -11.37 2.17 -33.37
C LEU A 475 -10.32 1.18 -33.90
N ALA A 476 -10.02 0.12 -33.14
CA ALA A 476 -9.11 -0.93 -33.58
C ALA A 476 -9.58 -1.60 -34.89
N GLU A 477 -10.89 -1.73 -35.12
CA GLU A 477 -11.41 -2.29 -36.37
C GLU A 477 -11.13 -1.37 -37.56
N ALA A 478 -11.35 -0.07 -37.39
CA ALA A 478 -11.10 0.94 -38.42
C ALA A 478 -9.60 1.05 -38.76
N GLU A 479 -8.74 0.91 -37.76
CA GLU A 479 -7.27 0.98 -37.91
C GLU A 479 -6.64 -0.38 -38.29
N ASN A 480 -7.45 -1.43 -38.41
CA ASN A 480 -7.00 -2.80 -38.66
C ASN A 480 -5.93 -3.28 -37.65
N LEU A 481 -6.03 -2.83 -36.39
CA LEU A 481 -5.18 -3.29 -35.30
C LEU A 481 -5.58 -4.72 -34.93
N ARG A 482 -4.62 -5.64 -35.02
CA ARG A 482 -4.83 -7.05 -34.67
C ARG A 482 -3.58 -7.62 -34.00
N PRO A 483 -3.69 -8.29 -32.83
CA PRO A 483 -2.61 -9.13 -32.32
C PRO A 483 -2.35 -10.26 -33.32
N ALA A 484 -1.09 -10.70 -33.43
CA ALA A 484 -0.71 -11.79 -34.32
C ALA A 484 -1.44 -13.10 -33.96
N ALA A 485 -1.64 -13.34 -32.66
CA ALA A 485 -2.49 -14.39 -32.13
C ALA A 485 -3.01 -13.98 -30.74
N PRO A 486 -4.22 -14.38 -30.34
CA PRO A 486 -4.74 -14.13 -28.99
C PRO A 486 -4.04 -14.97 -27.92
N LEU A 487 -3.38 -16.07 -28.32
CA LEU A 487 -2.60 -16.95 -27.47
C LEU A 487 -1.27 -17.29 -28.16
N VAL A 488 -0.18 -17.15 -27.43
CA VAL A 488 1.18 -17.59 -27.80
C VAL A 488 1.68 -18.50 -26.68
N TRP A 489 2.44 -19.53 -27.01
CA TRP A 489 2.97 -20.47 -26.03
C TRP A 489 4.39 -20.92 -26.37
N ARG A 490 5.22 -21.12 -25.34
CA ARG A 490 6.63 -21.57 -25.46
C ARG A 490 7.10 -22.28 -24.20
N GLY A 491 8.10 -23.16 -24.31
CA GLY A 491 8.70 -23.88 -23.18
C GLY A 491 8.05 -25.24 -22.90
N SER A 492 8.37 -25.83 -21.74
CA SER A 492 7.87 -27.15 -21.32
C SER A 492 6.60 -27.08 -20.48
N PHE A 493 5.64 -27.97 -20.77
CA PHE A 493 4.36 -28.08 -20.06
C PHE A 493 4.19 -29.46 -19.45
N GLY A 494 3.46 -29.51 -18.33
CA GLY A 494 3.02 -30.76 -17.73
C GLY A 494 1.66 -31.24 -18.29
N PRO A 495 1.16 -32.37 -17.77
CA PRO A 495 -0.16 -32.89 -18.12
C PRO A 495 -1.28 -32.00 -17.57
N ASN A 496 -2.29 -31.66 -18.40
CA ASN A 496 -3.47 -30.85 -18.05
C ASN A 496 -3.33 -29.32 -18.24
N VAL A 497 -2.59 -28.91 -19.26
CA VAL A 497 -2.63 -27.52 -19.75
C VAL A 497 -3.62 -27.42 -20.90
N ALA A 498 -4.68 -26.63 -20.73
CA ALA A 498 -5.73 -26.44 -21.73
C ALA A 498 -6.15 -24.97 -21.89
N ALA A 499 -6.43 -24.57 -23.12
CA ALA A 499 -6.98 -23.26 -23.44
C ALA A 499 -8.12 -23.36 -24.46
N ARG A 500 -9.23 -22.68 -24.19
CA ARG A 500 -10.31 -22.45 -25.14
C ARG A 500 -10.20 -21.03 -25.67
N VAL A 501 -10.23 -20.86 -26.98
CA VAL A 501 -10.06 -19.55 -27.63
C VAL A 501 -11.27 -19.28 -28.53
N SER A 502 -11.88 -18.12 -28.34
CA SER A 502 -13.05 -17.66 -29.12
C SER A 502 -12.91 -16.19 -29.52
N GLY A 503 -13.71 -15.77 -30.51
CA GLY A 503 -13.80 -14.37 -30.95
C GLY A 503 -13.08 -14.04 -32.27
N ARG A 504 -12.95 -12.75 -32.56
CA ARG A 504 -12.61 -12.22 -33.90
C ARG A 504 -11.23 -12.65 -34.41
N ALA A 505 -10.26 -12.80 -33.50
CA ALA A 505 -8.88 -13.17 -33.80
C ALA A 505 -8.57 -14.65 -33.52
N ALA A 506 -9.57 -15.52 -33.41
CA ALA A 506 -9.37 -16.95 -33.12
C ALA A 506 -8.76 -17.75 -34.29
N SER A 507 -7.72 -17.24 -34.95
CA SER A 507 -6.80 -18.11 -35.69
C SER A 507 -6.16 -19.08 -34.69
N LEU A 508 -6.00 -20.34 -35.10
CA LEU A 508 -5.24 -21.31 -34.28
C LEU A 508 -3.87 -20.68 -33.98
N PRO A 509 -3.41 -20.76 -32.72
CA PRO A 509 -2.13 -20.17 -32.36
C PRO A 509 -1.02 -20.82 -33.19
N PRO A 510 0.02 -20.06 -33.56
CA PRO A 510 1.18 -20.65 -34.18
C PRO A 510 1.72 -21.79 -33.29
N GLY A 511 2.32 -22.80 -33.93
CA GLY A 511 3.03 -23.86 -33.23
C GLY A 511 4.12 -23.28 -32.30
N PRO A 512 4.75 -24.12 -31.46
CA PRO A 512 5.65 -23.65 -30.42
C PRO A 512 6.75 -22.74 -30.99
N GLU A 513 6.99 -21.60 -30.34
CA GLU A 513 8.25 -20.88 -30.54
C GLU A 513 9.37 -21.66 -29.83
N GLY A 514 10.08 -22.53 -30.57
CA GLY A 514 11.25 -23.25 -30.06
C GLY A 514 11.07 -24.77 -30.00
N LYS A 515 11.79 -25.44 -29.06
CA LYS A 515 11.75 -26.91 -28.91
C LYS A 515 10.33 -27.37 -28.60
N VAL A 516 9.91 -28.45 -29.27
CA VAL A 516 8.62 -29.10 -29.04
C VAL A 516 8.66 -29.76 -27.66
N PRO A 517 7.73 -29.42 -26.73
CA PRO A 517 7.73 -29.96 -25.39
C PRO A 517 7.22 -31.41 -25.33
N ASP A 518 7.54 -32.09 -24.22
CA ASP A 518 7.08 -33.46 -23.92
C ASP A 518 5.53 -33.55 -23.85
N HIS A 519 4.87 -32.45 -23.48
CA HIS A 519 3.42 -32.27 -23.56
C HIS A 519 3.10 -30.92 -24.22
N ALA A 520 2.26 -30.95 -25.27
CA ALA A 520 1.71 -29.73 -25.86
C ALA A 520 0.41 -29.33 -25.16
N PRO A 521 0.13 -28.03 -24.96
CA PRO A 521 -1.15 -27.58 -24.43
C PRO A 521 -2.30 -27.99 -25.35
N ARG A 522 -3.43 -28.43 -24.77
CA ARG A 522 -4.66 -28.72 -25.52
C ARG A 522 -5.36 -27.40 -25.85
N ILE A 523 -5.40 -27.05 -27.13
CA ILE A 523 -5.99 -25.79 -27.59
C ILE A 523 -7.25 -26.08 -28.40
N GLU A 524 -8.38 -25.59 -27.90
CA GLU A 524 -9.70 -25.74 -28.52
C GLU A 524 -10.16 -24.39 -29.07
N ARG A 525 -10.64 -24.36 -30.31
CA ARG A 525 -11.32 -23.19 -30.87
C ARG A 525 -12.82 -23.34 -30.66
N ARG A 526 -13.47 -22.29 -30.16
CA ARG A 526 -14.93 -22.23 -29.99
C ARG A 526 -15.59 -21.28 -30.97
#